data_AF-A0A6A6J4Y1-F1
#
_entry.id   AF-A0A6A6J4Y1-F1
#
_cell.length_a   1.000
_cell.length_b   1.000
_cell.length_c   1.000
_cell.angle_alpha   90.00
_cell.angle_beta   90.00
_cell.angle_gamma   90.00
#
_symmetry.space_group_name_H-M   'P 1'
#
loop_
_entity.id
_entity.type
_entity.pdbx_description
1 polymer ?
#
loop_
_entity_poly.entity_id
_entity_poly.type
_entity_poly.pdbx_seq_one_letter_code
_entity_poly.pdbx_strand_id
1 'polypeptide(L)'
;MTVGPEGSSIIGHPGPGMFYLAKAPEGVDLNDWDGDGDWFKIRELGPVKEAKATWEVAPGSNSMNVTIPQTVPPGKYLLRTEHLYLKSGIGQTDYYVSCTHLEIEGPGGGTPGPTVKFPGAYDNWDISIWPPFRIKWETDLSGYKAPGPDVWTG
;
A
#
# COMPACT_ATOMS: atom_id res chain seq x y z
N MET A 1 13.40 4.59 9.77
CA MET A 1 13.41 5.59 8.69
C MET A 1 11.97 5.81 8.24
N THR A 2 11.55 7.06 8.10
CA THR A 2 10.27 7.40 7.45
C THR A 2 10.55 7.72 5.99
N VAL A 3 9.84 7.07 5.08
CA VAL A 3 9.96 7.25 3.63
C VAL A 3 8.55 7.48 3.08
N GLY A 4 8.40 8.34 2.08
CA GLY A 4 7.14 8.56 1.40
C GLY A 4 7.37 9.17 0.02
N PRO A 5 6.55 8.85 -0.99
CA PRO A 5 6.61 9.59 -2.24
C PRO A 5 6.16 11.03 -2.02
N GLU A 6 6.93 11.98 -2.55
CA GLU A 6 6.48 13.36 -2.78
C GLU A 6 5.99 13.45 -4.24
N GLY A 7 4.69 13.64 -4.43
CA GLY A 7 4.12 13.82 -5.76
C GLY A 7 4.35 15.24 -6.29
N SER A 8 4.61 15.38 -7.60
CA SER A 8 4.58 16.70 -8.28
C SER A 8 3.17 17.27 -8.42
N SER A 9 2.14 16.44 -8.15
CA SER A 9 0.72 16.76 -8.14
C SER A 9 0.06 16.29 -6.84
N ILE A 10 -1.02 16.95 -6.43
CA ILE A 10 -1.79 16.58 -5.24
C ILE A 10 -2.53 15.25 -5.41
N ILE A 11 -2.69 14.50 -4.32
CA ILE A 11 -3.61 13.37 -4.21
C ILE A 11 -5.03 13.94 -4.14
N GLY A 12 -5.73 13.94 -5.27
CA GLY A 12 -7.05 14.57 -5.38
C GLY A 12 -8.24 13.68 -5.05
N HIS A 13 -8.06 12.35 -5.06
CA HIS A 13 -9.13 11.38 -4.86
C HIS A 13 -9.12 10.79 -3.44
N PRO A 14 -10.29 10.59 -2.82
CA PRO A 14 -10.39 9.89 -1.54
C PRO A 14 -10.17 8.38 -1.74
N GLY A 15 -9.48 7.75 -0.80
CA GLY A 15 -9.24 6.32 -0.83
C GLY A 15 -8.12 5.87 0.09
N PRO A 16 -7.88 4.56 0.19
CA PRO A 16 -6.82 4.01 1.02
C PRO A 16 -5.45 4.25 0.39
N GLY A 17 -4.44 4.35 1.26
CA GLY A 17 -3.03 4.22 0.89
C GLY A 17 -2.46 2.89 1.40
N MET A 18 -1.62 2.22 0.61
CA MET A 18 -0.96 0.96 1.02
C MET A 18 0.52 0.99 0.67
N PHE A 19 1.31 0.34 1.52
CA PHE A 19 2.75 0.22 1.34
C PHE A 19 3.18 -1.24 1.48
N TYR A 20 3.95 -1.72 0.52
CA TYR A 20 4.47 -3.07 0.47
C TYR A 20 5.97 -3.07 0.27
N LEU A 21 6.65 -4.05 0.86
CA LEU A 21 8.05 -4.34 0.58
C LEU A 21 8.17 -5.70 -0.08
N ALA A 22 9.08 -5.81 -1.04
CA ALA A 22 9.58 -7.10 -1.54
C ALA A 22 11.11 -7.07 -1.56
N LYS A 23 11.72 -8.10 -0.98
CA LYS A 23 13.18 -8.24 -0.92
C LYS A 23 13.69 -8.78 -2.24
N ALA A 24 14.70 -8.13 -2.83
CA ALA A 24 15.37 -8.64 -4.01
C ALA A 24 16.13 -9.94 -3.69
N PRO A 25 16.23 -10.88 -4.64
CA PRO A 25 17.12 -12.02 -4.48
C PRO A 25 18.57 -11.58 -4.22
N GLU A 26 19.33 -12.42 -3.52
CA GLU A 26 20.72 -12.10 -3.21
C GLU A 26 21.53 -11.90 -4.51
N GLY A 27 22.33 -10.83 -4.54
CA GLY A 27 23.17 -10.47 -5.69
C GLY A 27 22.45 -9.79 -6.85
N VAL A 28 21.13 -9.63 -6.80
CA VAL A 28 20.37 -8.93 -7.84
C VAL A 28 20.48 -7.40 -7.66
N ASP A 29 20.70 -6.67 -8.76
CA ASP A 29 20.60 -5.22 -8.80
C ASP A 29 19.12 -4.81 -8.94
N LEU A 30 18.69 -3.80 -8.19
CA LEU A 30 17.31 -3.32 -8.26
C LEU A 30 16.98 -2.68 -9.61
N ASN A 31 17.99 -2.20 -10.35
CA ASN A 31 17.78 -1.68 -11.70
C ASN A 31 17.40 -2.77 -12.72
N ASP A 32 17.70 -4.04 -12.41
CA ASP A 32 17.44 -5.19 -13.27
C ASP A 32 16.33 -6.11 -12.74
N TRP A 33 15.62 -5.70 -11.67
CA TRP A 33 14.62 -6.53 -11.02
C TRP A 33 13.20 -6.01 -11.17
N ASP A 34 12.35 -6.81 -11.82
CA ASP A 34 10.94 -6.47 -12.11
C ASP A 34 9.99 -6.62 -10.90
N GLY A 35 10.50 -7.04 -9.74
CA GLY A 35 9.69 -7.15 -8.52
C GLY A 35 8.77 -8.38 -8.48
N ASP A 36 9.16 -9.48 -9.12
CA ASP A 36 8.47 -10.78 -9.10
C ASP A 36 8.58 -11.53 -7.74
N GLY A 37 9.12 -10.87 -6.73
CA GLY A 37 9.29 -11.37 -5.37
C GLY A 37 8.00 -11.51 -4.56
N ASP A 38 8.18 -11.92 -3.31
CA ASP A 38 7.10 -12.00 -2.33
C ASP A 38 6.91 -10.64 -1.64
N TRP A 39 5.72 -10.07 -1.79
CA TRP A 39 5.36 -8.77 -1.25
C TRP A 39 4.64 -8.93 0.09
N PHE A 40 5.07 -8.20 1.12
CA PHE A 40 4.37 -8.09 2.39
C PHE A 40 3.94 -6.65 2.64
N LYS A 41 2.73 -6.47 3.19
CA LYS A 41 2.19 -5.15 3.51
C LYS A 41 2.84 -4.66 4.80
N ILE A 42 3.35 -3.43 4.83
CA ILE A 42 3.95 -2.81 6.02
C ILE A 42 3.12 -1.68 6.62
N ARG A 43 2.18 -1.13 5.84
CA ARG A 43 1.26 -0.10 6.30
C ARG A 43 0.02 -0.03 5.43
N GLU A 44 -1.08 0.26 6.09
CA GLU A 44 -2.34 0.67 5.49
C GLU A 44 -2.72 2.05 6.06
N LEU A 45 -3.15 2.94 5.19
CA LEU A 45 -3.77 4.23 5.50
C LEU A 45 -5.25 4.08 5.17
N GLY A 46 -6.06 3.85 6.20
CA GLY A 46 -7.46 3.48 6.06
C GLY A 46 -8.42 4.67 6.21
N PRO A 47 -9.72 4.38 6.40
CA PRO A 47 -10.67 5.38 6.83
C PRO A 47 -10.34 5.91 8.23
N VAL A 48 -10.56 7.20 8.44
CA VAL A 48 -10.44 7.82 9.76
C VAL A 48 -11.57 7.30 10.65
N LYS A 49 -11.22 6.67 11.78
CA LYS A 49 -12.20 6.18 12.75
C LYS A 49 -13.12 7.31 13.19
N GLU A 50 -14.42 7.00 13.32
CA GLU A 50 -15.47 7.93 13.78
C GLU A 50 -15.78 9.10 12.82
N ALA A 51 -15.05 9.23 11.71
CA ALA A 51 -15.36 10.18 10.64
C ALA A 51 -15.98 9.46 9.44
N LYS A 52 -17.16 9.93 9.01
CA LYS A 52 -17.83 9.35 7.83
C LYS A 52 -17.06 9.71 6.57
N ALA A 53 -16.77 8.69 5.75
CA ALA A 53 -16.15 8.80 4.43
C ALA A 53 -14.84 9.62 4.35
N THR A 54 -14.12 9.75 5.46
CA THR A 54 -12.81 10.42 5.51
C THR A 54 -11.71 9.37 5.50
N TRP A 55 -10.65 9.63 4.76
CA TRP A 55 -9.47 8.76 4.66
C TRP A 55 -8.27 9.42 5.32
N GLU A 56 -7.36 8.62 5.85
CA GLU A 56 -6.06 9.11 6.35
C GLU A 56 -5.28 9.83 5.23
N VAL A 57 -5.46 9.40 3.98
CA VAL A 57 -4.98 10.11 2.79
C VAL A 57 -6.00 11.21 2.43
N ALA A 58 -5.80 12.39 3.00
CA ALA A 58 -6.68 13.53 2.75
C ALA A 58 -6.55 14.04 1.30
N PRO A 59 -7.67 14.35 0.61
CA PRO A 59 -7.61 15.06 -0.66
C PRO A 59 -6.86 16.39 -0.52
N GLY A 60 -5.94 16.66 -1.44
CA GLY A 60 -5.04 17.81 -1.38
C GLY A 60 -3.69 17.52 -0.73
N SER A 61 -3.49 16.36 -0.11
CA SER A 61 -2.16 15.91 0.34
C SER A 61 -1.22 15.74 -0.84
N ASN A 62 0.07 16.02 -0.63
CA ASN A 62 1.13 15.84 -1.63
C ASN A 62 2.05 14.64 -1.31
N SER A 63 1.81 13.96 -0.20
CA SER A 63 2.64 12.88 0.30
C SER A 63 1.83 11.84 1.09
N MET A 64 2.32 10.61 1.07
CA MET A 64 1.91 9.55 2.00
C MET A 64 3.18 8.99 2.65
N ASN A 65 3.22 8.93 3.97
CA ASN A 65 4.42 8.52 4.69
C ASN A 65 4.29 7.10 5.25
N VAL A 66 5.39 6.36 5.28
CA VAL A 66 5.50 5.06 5.94
C VAL A 66 6.78 4.97 6.75
N THR A 67 6.70 4.33 7.91
CA THR A 67 7.86 3.96 8.70
C THR A 67 8.20 2.51 8.42
N ILE A 68 9.43 2.24 7.99
CA ILE A 68 9.92 0.87 7.80
C ILE A 68 10.09 0.21 9.18
N PRO A 69 9.44 -0.94 9.46
CA PRO A 69 9.61 -1.64 10.73
C PRO A 69 11.08 -2.01 10.98
N GLN A 70 11.56 -1.81 12.21
CA GLN A 70 12.97 -2.08 12.55
C GLN A 70 13.35 -3.56 12.48
N THR A 71 12.36 -4.46 12.48
CA THR A 71 12.56 -5.90 12.36
C THR A 71 12.70 -6.35 10.90
N VAL A 72 12.48 -5.48 9.90
CA VAL A 72 12.72 -5.82 8.49
C VAL A 72 14.17 -6.32 8.34
N PRO A 73 14.39 -7.52 7.77
CA PRO A 73 15.75 -8.01 7.51
C PRO A 73 16.51 -7.04 6.60
N PRO A 74 17.81 -6.81 6.85
CA PRO A 74 18.60 -5.97 5.96
C PRO A 74 18.67 -6.53 4.54
N GLY A 75 18.84 -5.65 3.55
CA GLY A 75 18.97 -6.01 2.13
C GLY A 75 18.38 -4.97 1.18
N LYS A 76 18.39 -5.30 -0.11
CA LYS A 76 17.78 -4.49 -1.18
C LYS A 76 16.30 -4.82 -1.33
N TYR A 77 15.47 -3.80 -1.44
CA TYR A 77 14.02 -3.91 -1.53
C TYR A 77 13.43 -2.99 -2.59
N LEU A 78 12.30 -3.40 -3.15
CA LEU A 78 11.33 -2.47 -3.73
C LEU A 78 10.30 -2.10 -2.66
N LEU A 79 10.05 -0.80 -2.51
CA LEU A 79 8.91 -0.25 -1.79
C LEU A 79 7.82 0.13 -2.78
N ARG A 80 6.75 -0.65 -2.82
CA ARG A 80 5.57 -0.36 -3.64
C ARG A 80 4.58 0.48 -2.83
N THR A 81 4.31 1.67 -3.32
CA THR A 81 3.30 2.58 -2.75
C THR A 81 2.07 2.59 -3.65
N GLU A 82 0.90 2.49 -3.04
CA GLU A 82 -0.38 2.55 -3.75
C GLU A 82 -1.33 3.55 -3.12
N HIS A 83 -2.09 4.23 -3.97
CA HIS A 83 -3.33 4.93 -3.61
C HIS A 83 -4.44 4.42 -4.52
N LEU A 84 -5.59 4.06 -3.96
CA LEU A 84 -6.72 3.53 -4.73
C LEU A 84 -7.88 4.52 -4.71
N TYR A 85 -8.34 4.97 -5.88
CA TYR A 85 -9.62 5.66 -5.96
C TYR A 85 -10.75 4.66 -6.20
N LEU A 86 -11.42 4.30 -5.10
CA LEU A 86 -12.50 3.31 -5.09
C LEU A 86 -13.73 3.83 -5.84
N LYS A 87 -14.12 3.12 -6.90
CA LYS A 87 -15.31 3.46 -7.70
C LYS A 87 -16.29 2.31 -7.73
N SER A 88 -17.57 2.64 -7.67
CA SER A 88 -18.63 1.65 -7.82
C SER A 88 -18.61 1.07 -9.22
N GLY A 89 -18.47 -0.25 -9.34
CA GLY A 89 -18.41 -0.97 -10.60
C GLY A 89 -17.13 -1.77 -10.75
N ILE A 90 -17.26 -3.01 -11.22
CA ILE A 90 -16.14 -3.93 -11.38
C ILE A 90 -15.16 -3.37 -12.42
N GLY A 91 -13.87 -3.39 -12.09
CA GLY A 91 -12.80 -2.88 -12.94
C GLY A 91 -12.79 -1.37 -13.13
N GLN A 92 -13.55 -0.61 -12.33
CA GLN A 92 -13.55 0.85 -12.42
C GLN A 92 -12.48 1.48 -11.54
N THR A 93 -12.16 0.92 -10.38
CA THR A 93 -11.21 1.49 -9.40
C THR A 93 -9.88 1.87 -10.04
N ASP A 94 -9.44 3.12 -9.79
CA ASP A 94 -8.16 3.61 -10.31
C ASP A 94 -7.05 3.28 -9.31
N TYR A 95 -5.94 2.75 -9.81
CA TYR A 95 -4.76 2.40 -9.03
C TYR A 95 -3.63 3.36 -9.38
N TYR A 96 -3.18 4.14 -8.39
CA TYR A 96 -2.00 5.00 -8.51
C TYR A 96 -0.84 4.30 -7.80
N VAL A 97 0.12 3.79 -8.56
CA VAL A 97 1.17 2.92 -8.06
C VAL A 97 2.55 3.47 -8.41
N SER A 98 3.49 3.38 -7.48
CA SER A 98 4.91 3.62 -7.73
C SER A 98 5.77 2.64 -6.94
N CYS A 99 7.00 2.40 -7.41
CA CYS A 99 8.00 1.59 -6.73
C CYS A 99 9.27 2.41 -6.49
N THR A 100 9.81 2.34 -5.27
CA THR A 100 11.06 3.00 -4.86
C THR A 100 12.11 1.96 -4.51
N HIS A 101 13.32 2.13 -5.02
CA HIS A 101 14.46 1.28 -4.66
C HIS A 101 14.97 1.67 -3.28
N LEU A 102 15.11 0.70 -2.38
CA LEU A 102 15.61 0.89 -1.03
C LEU A 102 16.73 -0.10 -0.71
N GLU A 103 17.72 0.35 0.05
CA GLU A 103 18.64 -0.51 0.77
C GLU A 103 18.37 -0.32 2.27
N ILE A 104 17.91 -1.39 2.91
CA ILE A 104 17.58 -1.39 4.33
C ILE A 104 18.78 -1.96 5.08
N GLU A 105 19.30 -1.17 6.01
CA GLU A 105 20.39 -1.54 6.91
C GLU A 105 19.90 -1.72 8.35
N GLY A 106 20.73 -2.33 9.20
CA GLY A 106 20.46 -2.50 10.63
C GLY A 106 20.35 -3.98 11.05
N PRO A 107 20.09 -4.23 12.35
CA PRO A 107 20.12 -5.58 12.91
C PRO A 107 18.99 -6.48 12.39
N GLY A 108 17.79 -5.93 12.14
CA GLY A 108 16.65 -6.60 11.49
C GLY A 108 16.38 -8.03 11.96
N GLY A 109 15.88 -8.87 11.06
CA GLY A 109 15.88 -10.34 11.22
C GLY A 109 14.52 -11.00 11.44
N GLY A 110 13.42 -10.25 11.34
CA GLY A 110 12.07 -10.81 11.32
C GLY A 110 11.80 -11.70 10.10
N THR A 111 10.69 -12.43 10.11
CA THR A 111 10.22 -13.19 8.94
C THR A 111 8.92 -12.53 8.45
N PRO A 112 9.00 -11.69 7.40
CA PRO A 112 7.83 -10.97 6.91
C PRO A 112 6.73 -11.90 6.41
N GLY A 113 5.48 -11.57 6.77
CA GLY A 113 4.31 -12.31 6.30
C GLY A 113 3.01 -11.81 6.91
N PRO A 114 1.85 -12.18 6.33
CA PRO A 114 1.71 -13.00 5.12
C PRO A 114 2.19 -12.28 3.84
N THR A 115 2.58 -13.06 2.82
CA THR A 115 3.09 -12.54 1.54
C THR A 115 2.15 -12.82 0.37
N VAL A 116 2.26 -12.01 -0.68
CA VAL A 116 1.49 -12.11 -1.93
C VAL A 116 2.34 -11.77 -3.16
N LYS A 117 1.77 -11.97 -4.35
CA LYS A 117 2.35 -11.58 -5.65
C LYS A 117 1.54 -10.46 -6.29
N PHE A 118 2.20 -9.60 -7.06
CA PHE A 118 1.54 -8.64 -7.96
C PHE A 118 1.96 -8.94 -9.40
N PRO A 119 1.04 -9.32 -10.32
CA PRO A 119 -0.39 -9.54 -10.10
C PRO A 119 -0.70 -10.80 -9.25
N GLY A 120 -1.89 -10.85 -8.65
CA GLY A 120 -2.40 -12.00 -7.89
C GLY A 120 -2.93 -11.68 -6.49
N ALA A 121 -2.45 -10.61 -5.84
CA ALA A 121 -2.87 -10.21 -4.50
C ALA A 121 -4.32 -9.69 -4.42
N TYR A 122 -4.83 -9.20 -5.55
CA TYR A 122 -6.12 -8.52 -5.63
C TYR A 122 -7.11 -9.33 -6.46
N ASP A 123 -8.31 -9.49 -5.91
CA ASP A 123 -9.46 -10.02 -6.62
C ASP A 123 -10.32 -8.84 -7.10
N ASN A 124 -10.63 -8.80 -8.39
CA ASN A 124 -11.54 -7.81 -8.95
C ASN A 124 -12.96 -7.88 -8.37
N TRP A 125 -13.28 -8.97 -7.67
CA TRP A 125 -14.53 -9.18 -6.93
C TRP A 125 -14.43 -8.90 -5.43
N ASP A 126 -13.29 -8.41 -4.94
CA ASP A 126 -13.17 -7.90 -3.56
C ASP A 126 -13.93 -6.57 -3.39
N ILE A 127 -14.88 -6.52 -2.47
CA ILE A 127 -15.68 -5.32 -2.19
C ILE A 127 -14.85 -4.14 -1.65
N SER A 128 -13.64 -4.40 -1.13
CA SER A 128 -12.69 -3.36 -0.76
C SER A 128 -12.03 -2.71 -1.98
N ILE A 129 -12.10 -3.34 -3.15
CA ILE A 129 -11.64 -2.81 -4.44
C ILE A 129 -12.81 -2.20 -5.21
N TRP A 130 -13.91 -2.92 -5.39
CA TRP A 130 -15.11 -2.42 -6.08
C TRP A 130 -16.25 -2.32 -5.05
N PRO A 131 -16.45 -1.17 -4.39
CA PRO A 131 -17.58 -1.04 -3.50
C PRO A 131 -18.88 -1.17 -4.31
N PRO A 132 -19.89 -1.94 -3.86
CA PRO A 132 -21.14 -2.15 -4.60
C PRO A 132 -22.02 -0.87 -4.65
N PHE A 133 -21.64 0.16 -3.91
CA PHE A 133 -22.27 1.48 -3.90
C PHE A 133 -21.21 2.57 -4.04
N ARG A 134 -21.64 3.76 -4.46
CA ARG A 134 -20.76 4.94 -4.47
C ARG A 134 -20.46 5.35 -3.04
N ILE A 135 -19.18 5.51 -2.70
CA ILE A 135 -18.75 6.12 -1.44
C ILE A 135 -19.10 7.61 -1.50
N LYS A 136 -20.00 8.03 -0.61
CA LYS A 136 -20.46 9.42 -0.44
C LYS A 136 -20.06 9.90 0.96
N TRP A 137 -20.24 11.19 1.24
CA TRP A 137 -19.81 11.79 2.51
C TRP A 137 -20.48 11.17 3.75
N GLU A 138 -21.65 10.53 3.62
CA GLU A 138 -22.33 9.83 4.72
C GLU A 138 -21.95 8.35 4.86
N THR A 139 -21.15 7.81 3.94
CA THR A 139 -20.83 6.38 3.91
C THR A 139 -20.06 5.98 5.17
N ASP A 140 -20.59 4.98 5.86
CA ASP A 140 -19.89 4.33 6.97
C ASP A 140 -18.80 3.40 6.40
N LEU A 141 -17.55 3.68 6.77
CA LEU A 141 -16.37 2.91 6.38
C LEU A 141 -15.72 2.20 7.57
N SER A 142 -16.39 2.14 8.73
CA SER A 142 -15.83 1.56 9.96
C SER A 142 -15.41 0.08 9.84
N GLY A 143 -16.01 -0.67 8.90
CA GLY A 143 -15.66 -2.05 8.59
C GLY A 143 -14.75 -2.23 7.37
N TYR A 144 -14.29 -1.14 6.74
CA TYR A 144 -13.42 -1.24 5.57
C TYR A 144 -12.03 -1.74 5.97
N LYS A 145 -11.52 -2.69 5.20
CA LYS A 145 -10.15 -3.19 5.26
C LYS A 145 -9.60 -3.11 3.85
N ALA A 146 -8.42 -2.51 3.66
CA ALA A 146 -7.84 -2.42 2.33
C ALA A 146 -7.48 -3.81 1.79
N PRO A 147 -7.52 -4.01 0.46
CA PRO A 147 -7.30 -5.31 -0.15
C PRO A 147 -5.90 -5.86 0.10
N GLY A 148 -5.71 -7.14 -0.20
CA GLY A 148 -4.44 -7.84 -0.04
C GLY A 148 -4.19 -8.38 1.38
N PRO A 149 -2.93 -8.73 1.70
CA PRO A 149 -2.59 -9.38 2.97
C PRO A 149 -2.77 -8.44 4.17
N ASP A 150 -2.76 -9.02 5.36
CA ASP A 150 -2.64 -8.27 6.61
C ASP A 150 -1.32 -7.49 6.67
N VAL A 151 -1.33 -6.39 7.43
CA VAL A 151 -0.11 -5.62 7.72
C VAL A 151 0.81 -6.48 8.58
N TRP A 152 2.03 -6.71 8.11
CA TRP A 152 3.10 -7.28 8.91
C TRP A 152 3.65 -6.21 9.86
N THR A 153 3.53 -6.46 11.17
CA THR A 153 3.88 -5.49 12.23
C THR A 153 5.32 -5.59 12.72
N GLY A 154 6.06 -6.57 12.22
CA GLY A 154 7.45 -6.79 12.59
C GLY A 154 7.71 -8.02 13.44
#